data_AF-A0A0J7NA12-F1
#
_entry.id   AF-A0A0J7NA12-F1
#
_cell.length_a   1.000
_cell.length_b   1.000
_cell.length_c   1.000
_cell.angle_alpha   90.00
_cell.angle_beta   90.00
_cell.angle_gamma   90.00
#
_symmetry.space_group_name_H-M   'P 1'
#
loop_
_entity.id
_entity.type
_entity.pdbx_description
1 polymer ?
#
loop_
_entity_poly.entity_id
_entity_poly.type
_entity_poly.pdbx_seq_one_letter_code
_entity_poly.pdbx_strand_id
1 'polypeptide(L)'
;SDAPVLLTANGAPVAEKKASLTVGPRGPMLLQDFVYLDEMSHFGRERIPERAVHAKGAGAFGYFEVTHDISKYCKAKVFSSIGKRTPIAIRFSTAGGESGSADTVSYFERLQISNDNRQSDQGIKNLLAEKASELSASDPDYSIRDLYNAIAKKQYPSWTVYIQVMTNDQAKTFRWNPFDLTKVWPHKEYPLIPVGKLVLDRNPENYFADVEQMAFNPAHMVPGIEPSPDKMLQGRLFAYGDTHRHRLGPNHLQLPVNCPYKAISAMHYQRDGNMSIYNHGGAPNYYPNSFSGPKECPAVRSPPFHVSGDVDRYNPEDEDDFGQATTFWKKILDEAAKERLVQNMVGNLRNASVFIVERAVRNFARVDVDLAQRLTEGLRKCGIQINALGKSANL
;
A
#
# COMPACT_ATOMS: atom_id res chain seq x y z
N SER A 1 18.78 -14.22 34.94
CA SER A 1 18.85 -12.75 35.08
C SER A 1 17.68 -12.33 35.94
N ASP A 2 17.90 -11.40 36.87
CA ASP A 2 16.79 -10.85 37.66
C ASP A 2 15.85 -10.05 36.75
N ALA A 3 14.56 -10.09 37.04
CA ALA A 3 13.57 -9.30 36.32
C ALA A 3 13.84 -7.79 36.54
N PRO A 4 13.62 -6.94 35.52
CA PRO A 4 13.81 -5.50 35.68
C PRO A 4 12.84 -4.91 36.70
N VAL A 5 13.27 -3.86 37.41
CA VAL A 5 12.42 -3.09 38.33
C VAL A 5 11.37 -2.32 37.53
N LEU A 6 10.11 -2.36 37.96
CA LEU A 6 9.03 -1.58 37.36
C LEU A 6 9.19 -0.09 37.71
N LEU A 7 9.17 0.77 36.70
CA LEU A 7 9.28 2.22 36.83
C LEU A 7 8.07 2.93 36.22
N THR A 8 7.74 4.11 36.72
CA THR A 8 6.86 5.08 36.03
C THR A 8 7.56 5.70 34.81
N ALA A 9 6.82 6.43 33.96
CA ALA A 9 7.37 7.01 32.73
C ALA A 9 8.55 7.99 32.95
N ASN A 10 8.63 8.62 34.12
CA ASN A 10 9.75 9.49 34.52
C ASN A 10 10.90 8.75 35.24
N GLY A 11 10.83 7.41 35.34
CA GLY A 11 11.89 6.58 35.90
C GLY A 11 11.83 6.33 37.41
N ALA A 12 10.73 6.68 38.10
CA ALA A 12 10.59 6.43 39.53
C ALA A 12 10.17 4.97 39.80
N PRO A 13 10.80 4.25 40.76
CA PRO A 13 10.41 2.88 41.10
C PRO A 13 8.99 2.76 41.64
N VAL A 14 8.28 1.71 41.22
CA VAL A 14 6.91 1.41 41.66
C VAL A 14 6.94 0.34 42.75
N ALA A 15 6.38 0.66 43.92
CA ALA A 15 6.33 -0.26 45.06
C ALA A 15 5.18 -1.28 44.96
N GLU A 16 3.98 -0.84 44.59
CA GLU A 16 2.77 -1.67 44.47
C GLU A 16 2.01 -1.27 43.20
N LYS A 17 1.56 -2.26 42.43
CA LYS A 17 0.89 -2.07 41.13
C LYS A 17 -0.46 -2.78 41.04
N LYS A 18 -0.77 -3.63 42.02
CA LYS A 18 -2.02 -4.42 42.10
C LYS A 18 -3.11 -3.70 42.90
N ALA A 19 -2.80 -2.59 43.56
CA ALA A 19 -3.74 -1.84 44.38
C ALA A 19 -3.62 -0.33 44.14
N SER A 20 -4.77 0.34 44.13
CA SER A 20 -4.85 1.80 44.14
C SER A 20 -4.72 2.36 45.55
N LEU A 21 -4.30 3.61 45.65
CA LEU A 21 -4.21 4.33 46.92
C LEU A 21 -5.60 4.86 47.36
N THR A 22 -6.09 4.37 48.50
CA THR A 22 -7.42 4.69 49.04
C THR A 22 -7.37 5.16 50.49
N VAL A 23 -8.44 5.83 50.96
CA VAL A 23 -8.63 6.19 52.38
C VAL A 23 -9.10 4.96 53.17
N GLY A 24 -8.16 4.12 53.57
CA GLY A 24 -8.44 2.83 54.22
C GLY A 24 -8.96 1.77 53.24
N PRO A 25 -9.18 0.51 53.70
CA PRO A 25 -9.40 -0.63 52.82
C PRO A 25 -10.68 -0.60 51.95
N ARG A 26 -11.63 0.28 52.27
CA ARG A 26 -12.92 0.43 51.55
C ARG A 26 -13.30 1.88 51.28
N GLY A 27 -12.36 2.81 51.43
CA GLY A 27 -12.60 4.23 51.18
C GLY A 27 -12.38 4.62 49.72
N PRO A 28 -12.65 5.89 49.37
CA PRO A 28 -12.44 6.40 48.02
C PRO A 28 -10.94 6.46 47.66
N MET A 29 -10.67 6.47 46.34
CA MET A 29 -9.33 6.71 45.79
C MET A 29 -8.87 8.15 46.01
N LEU A 30 -7.55 8.34 46.03
CA LEU A 30 -6.91 9.64 46.19
C LEU A 30 -6.25 10.09 44.88
N LEU A 31 -6.36 11.39 44.56
CA LEU A 31 -5.70 11.99 43.38
C LEU A 31 -4.16 11.92 43.45
N GLN A 32 -3.59 11.73 44.64
CA GLN A 32 -2.15 11.58 44.83
C GLN A 32 -1.59 10.19 44.42
N ASP A 33 -2.44 9.29 43.90
CA ASP A 33 -1.99 8.03 43.30
C ASP A 33 -1.33 8.28 41.94
N PHE A 34 -0.08 8.76 41.97
CA PHE A 34 0.65 9.12 40.75
C PHE A 34 0.95 7.92 39.85
N VAL A 35 1.09 6.71 40.41
CA VAL A 35 1.30 5.50 39.62
C VAL A 35 0.07 5.18 38.78
N TYR A 36 -1.12 5.25 39.38
CA TYR A 36 -2.38 5.07 38.67
C TYR A 36 -2.59 6.15 37.59
N LEU A 37 -2.36 7.43 37.94
CA LEU A 37 -2.57 8.55 37.01
C LEU A 37 -1.62 8.48 35.81
N ASP A 38 -0.34 8.18 36.03
CA ASP A 38 0.68 8.05 34.97
C ASP A 38 0.24 7.00 33.94
N GLU A 39 -0.02 5.77 34.38
CA GLU A 39 -0.40 4.66 33.51
C GLU A 39 -1.73 4.91 32.80
N MET A 40 -2.78 5.31 33.53
CA MET A 40 -4.10 5.51 32.93
C MET A 40 -4.11 6.66 31.91
N SER A 41 -3.28 7.69 32.14
CA SER A 41 -3.16 8.79 31.20
C SER A 41 -2.51 8.34 29.88
N HIS A 42 -1.53 7.43 29.94
CA HIS A 42 -0.91 6.88 28.74
C HIS A 42 -1.84 5.87 28.05
N PHE A 43 -2.48 4.98 28.81
CA PHE A 43 -3.44 4.00 28.30
C PHE A 43 -4.57 4.67 27.51
N GLY A 44 -5.12 5.77 28.04
CA GLY A 44 -6.15 6.56 27.35
C GLY A 44 -5.70 7.24 26.05
N ARG A 45 -4.41 7.13 25.67
CA ARG A 45 -3.78 7.76 24.48
C ARG A 45 -3.05 6.78 23.56
N GLU A 46 -3.23 5.46 23.74
CA GLU A 46 -2.54 4.45 22.92
C GLU A 46 -2.95 4.47 21.44
N ARG A 47 -4.20 4.86 21.14
CA ARG A 47 -4.74 4.78 19.78
C ARG A 47 -4.37 6.04 19.00
N ILE A 48 -3.85 5.83 17.79
CA ILE A 48 -3.71 6.83 16.74
C ILE A 48 -4.78 6.57 15.67
N PRO A 49 -5.09 7.54 14.79
CA PRO A 49 -5.94 7.26 13.64
C PRO A 49 -5.38 6.09 12.81
N GLU A 50 -6.24 5.16 12.40
CA GLU A 50 -5.84 4.16 11.42
C GLU A 50 -5.65 4.80 10.04
N ARG A 51 -5.16 4.03 9.06
CA ARG A 51 -5.07 4.52 7.69
C ARG A 51 -6.47 4.65 7.10
N ALA A 52 -6.75 5.75 6.40
CA ALA A 52 -8.04 5.97 5.74
C ALA A 52 -8.39 4.89 4.69
N VAL A 53 -7.37 4.24 4.13
CA VAL A 53 -7.44 3.03 3.31
C VAL A 53 -6.28 2.13 3.69
N HIS A 54 -6.42 0.82 3.54
CA HIS A 54 -5.38 -0.15 3.94
C HIS A 54 -5.12 -0.24 5.45
N ALA A 55 -6.15 -0.06 6.28
CA ALA A 55 -6.02 -0.09 7.73
C ALA A 55 -5.52 -1.46 8.24
N LYS A 56 -6.12 -2.57 7.80
CA LYS A 56 -5.68 -3.93 8.16
C LYS A 56 -4.47 -4.38 7.33
N GLY A 57 -3.42 -4.89 7.97
CA GLY A 57 -2.24 -5.36 7.25
C GLY A 57 -1.21 -6.11 8.09
N ALA A 58 -0.16 -6.58 7.41
CA ALA A 58 0.98 -7.30 7.98
C ALA A 58 2.27 -6.66 7.48
N GLY A 59 3.29 -6.55 8.33
CA GLY A 59 4.58 -5.97 7.96
C GLY A 59 5.75 -6.90 8.23
N ALA A 60 6.79 -6.77 7.42
CA ALA A 60 8.06 -7.48 7.60
C ALA A 60 9.22 -6.71 6.99
N PHE A 61 10.43 -7.10 7.37
CA PHE A 61 11.68 -6.52 6.91
C PHE A 61 12.51 -7.53 6.12
N GLY A 62 13.44 -7.01 5.32
CA GLY A 62 14.49 -7.83 4.72
C GLY A 62 15.36 -7.01 3.78
N TYR A 63 15.62 -7.54 2.58
CA TYR A 63 16.47 -6.86 1.60
C TYR A 63 16.00 -7.01 0.15
N PHE A 64 16.37 -6.01 -0.65
CA PHE A 64 16.40 -6.07 -2.10
C PHE A 64 17.84 -6.34 -2.55
N GLU A 65 18.04 -7.30 -3.44
CA GLU A 65 19.33 -7.64 -4.06
C GLU A 65 19.24 -7.46 -5.58
N VAL A 66 20.17 -6.69 -6.15
CA VAL A 66 20.27 -6.55 -7.61
C VAL A 66 20.81 -7.83 -8.21
N THR A 67 20.14 -8.39 -9.20
CA THR A 67 20.57 -9.63 -9.90
C THR A 67 20.94 -9.37 -11.35
N HIS A 68 20.44 -8.28 -11.94
CA HIS A 68 20.67 -7.92 -13.33
C HIS A 68 20.97 -6.43 -13.47
N ASP A 69 21.80 -6.09 -14.46
CA ASP A 69 22.19 -4.71 -14.71
C ASP A 69 21.14 -3.97 -15.56
N ILE A 70 20.57 -2.91 -14.98
CA ILE A 70 19.64 -1.98 -15.65
C ILE A 70 20.17 -0.53 -15.68
N SER A 71 21.47 -0.34 -15.44
CA SER A 71 22.11 0.99 -15.35
C SER A 71 21.95 1.82 -16.64
N LYS A 72 21.76 1.16 -17.79
CA LYS A 72 21.41 1.83 -19.07
C LYS A 72 20.07 2.59 -19.03
N TYR A 73 19.16 2.22 -18.13
CA TYR A 73 17.83 2.83 -17.99
C TYR A 73 17.74 3.75 -16.77
N CYS A 74 18.41 3.39 -15.67
CA CYS A 74 18.21 4.05 -14.39
C CYS A 74 19.54 4.27 -13.66
N LYS A 75 19.82 5.53 -13.32
CA LYS A 75 21.01 5.92 -12.53
C LYS A 75 20.85 5.76 -11.01
N ALA A 76 19.73 5.21 -10.55
CA ALA A 76 19.44 5.14 -9.12
C ALA A 76 20.46 4.24 -8.40
N LYS A 77 21.02 4.75 -7.30
CA LYS A 77 22.05 4.02 -6.54
C LYS A 77 21.57 2.65 -6.05
N VAL A 78 20.28 2.43 -5.87
CA VAL A 78 19.73 1.12 -5.48
C VAL A 78 20.02 0.02 -6.52
N PHE A 79 20.19 0.37 -7.80
CA PHE A 79 20.47 -0.56 -8.90
C PHE A 79 21.93 -0.52 -9.40
N SER A 80 22.84 0.14 -8.68
CA SER A 80 24.16 0.52 -9.21
C SER A 80 25.11 -0.65 -9.55
N SER A 81 24.90 -1.82 -8.97
CA SER A 81 25.77 -2.98 -9.17
C SER A 81 25.04 -4.27 -8.81
N ILE A 82 25.27 -5.33 -9.59
CA ILE A 82 24.79 -6.68 -9.30
C ILE A 82 25.35 -7.14 -7.94
N GLY A 83 24.55 -7.84 -7.15
CA GLY A 83 24.86 -8.28 -5.79
C GLY A 83 24.68 -7.21 -4.71
N LYS A 84 24.37 -5.95 -5.08
CA LYS A 84 24.13 -4.89 -4.10
C LYS A 84 22.86 -5.18 -3.32
N ARG A 85 22.96 -5.17 -1.98
CA ARG A 85 21.83 -5.32 -1.07
C ARG A 85 21.40 -3.99 -0.46
N THR A 86 20.10 -3.73 -0.54
CA THR A 86 19.45 -2.57 0.05
C THR A 86 18.37 -3.04 1.01
N PRO A 87 18.42 -2.68 2.31
CA PRO A 87 17.37 -3.05 3.25
C PRO A 87 16.01 -2.50 2.83
N ILE A 88 14.97 -3.27 3.07
CA ILE A 88 13.58 -2.92 2.75
C ILE A 88 12.68 -3.16 3.95
N ALA A 89 11.60 -2.40 3.99
CA ALA A 89 10.42 -2.67 4.80
C ALA A 89 9.23 -2.84 3.87
N ILE A 90 8.41 -3.86 4.09
CA ILE A 90 7.21 -4.13 3.29
C ILE A 90 6.02 -4.23 4.24
N ARG A 91 4.88 -3.68 3.79
CA ARG A 91 3.57 -3.88 4.41
C ARG A 91 2.59 -4.40 3.36
N PHE A 92 1.95 -5.52 3.64
CA PHE A 92 0.81 -6.04 2.92
C PHE A 92 -0.47 -5.62 3.63
N SER A 93 -1.57 -5.48 2.90
CA SER A 93 -2.83 -5.01 3.48
C SER A 93 -4.03 -5.34 2.60
N THR A 94 -5.20 -5.46 3.22
CA THR A 94 -6.48 -5.31 2.51
C THR A 94 -6.71 -3.84 2.17
N ALA A 95 -7.83 -3.47 1.53
CA ALA A 95 -8.07 -2.08 1.11
C ALA A 95 -9.19 -1.40 1.91
N GLY A 96 -10.39 -1.97 1.90
CA GLY A 96 -11.59 -1.30 2.41
C GLY A 96 -11.97 -1.63 3.86
N GLY A 97 -11.31 -2.59 4.50
CA GLY A 97 -11.62 -2.98 5.87
C GLY A 97 -10.81 -2.17 6.89
N GLU A 98 -11.45 -1.86 8.02
CA GLU A 98 -10.84 -1.18 9.18
C GLU A 98 -9.84 -2.10 9.91
N SER A 99 -9.14 -1.61 10.93
CA SER A 99 -8.08 -2.36 11.64
C SER A 99 -8.52 -3.71 12.24
N GLY A 100 -9.81 -3.87 12.54
CA GLY A 100 -10.38 -5.12 13.08
C GLY A 100 -10.98 -6.06 12.03
N SER A 101 -10.95 -5.70 10.74
CA SER A 101 -11.51 -6.51 9.65
C SER A 101 -10.71 -7.80 9.41
N ALA A 102 -11.33 -8.78 8.74
CA ALA A 102 -10.67 -10.03 8.40
C ALA A 102 -9.70 -9.89 7.22
N ASP A 103 -8.59 -10.63 7.24
CA ASP A 103 -7.61 -10.66 6.16
C ASP A 103 -8.14 -11.35 4.88
N THR A 104 -8.85 -12.47 5.03
CA THR A 104 -9.25 -13.36 3.92
C THR A 104 -10.61 -12.96 3.33
N VAL A 105 -10.66 -11.77 2.74
CA VAL A 105 -11.86 -11.22 2.11
C VAL A 105 -11.56 -10.76 0.69
N SER A 106 -12.58 -10.80 -0.16
CA SER A 106 -12.44 -10.33 -1.55
C SER A 106 -12.31 -8.81 -1.58
N TYR A 107 -11.09 -8.32 -1.77
CA TYR A 107 -10.82 -6.91 -2.11
C TYR A 107 -10.11 -6.78 -3.45
N PHE A 108 -10.34 -5.65 -4.10
CA PHE A 108 -9.67 -5.28 -5.32
C PHE A 108 -8.60 -4.23 -4.99
N GLU A 109 -7.33 -4.60 -5.12
CA GLU A 109 -6.29 -3.61 -5.38
C GLU A 109 -5.20 -4.19 -6.27
N ARG A 110 -4.82 -3.43 -7.29
CA ARG A 110 -3.71 -3.73 -8.18
C ARG A 110 -2.45 -3.14 -7.56
N LEU A 111 -1.48 -3.97 -7.18
CA LEU A 111 -0.18 -3.49 -6.74
C LEU A 111 0.59 -2.95 -7.97
N GLN A 112 0.40 -1.68 -8.29
CA GLN A 112 1.06 -1.04 -9.43
C GLN A 112 2.40 -0.47 -9.04
N ILE A 113 3.43 -1.30 -9.25
CA ILE A 113 4.75 -0.79 -9.59
C ILE A 113 5.02 -1.33 -11.00
N SER A 114 4.48 -0.59 -11.97
CA SER A 114 4.56 -0.83 -13.42
C SER A 114 4.21 -2.28 -13.79
N ASN A 115 2.94 -2.60 -14.07
CA ASN A 115 2.55 -3.86 -14.75
C ASN A 115 3.23 -5.17 -14.26
N ASP A 116 2.69 -5.77 -13.20
CA ASP A 116 2.95 -7.19 -12.83
C ASP A 116 4.43 -7.61 -12.65
N ASN A 117 5.29 -6.63 -12.35
CA ASN A 117 6.74 -6.77 -12.36
C ASN A 117 7.33 -7.38 -11.06
N ARG A 118 6.51 -8.02 -10.22
CA ARG A 118 6.98 -8.77 -9.05
C ARG A 118 6.30 -10.13 -9.03
N GLN A 119 7.01 -11.14 -9.49
CA GLN A 119 6.52 -12.51 -9.47
C GLN A 119 6.87 -13.15 -8.13
N SER A 120 5.86 -13.69 -7.44
CA SER A 120 6.07 -14.50 -6.23
C SER A 120 6.86 -15.76 -6.58
N ASP A 121 7.98 -15.97 -5.91
CA ASP A 121 8.79 -17.19 -6.10
C ASP A 121 8.12 -18.42 -5.44
N GLN A 122 7.07 -18.20 -4.64
CA GLN A 122 6.27 -19.27 -4.00
C GLN A 122 5.12 -19.77 -4.90
N GLY A 123 4.91 -19.12 -6.04
CA GLY A 123 3.78 -19.36 -6.94
C GLY A 123 2.49 -18.66 -6.49
N ILE A 124 1.56 -18.49 -7.44
CA ILE A 124 0.24 -17.91 -7.17
C ILE A 124 -0.67 -18.97 -6.57
N LYS A 125 -1.23 -18.69 -5.40
CA LYS A 125 -2.23 -19.51 -4.72
C LYS A 125 -3.35 -18.62 -4.22
N ASN A 126 -4.58 -19.04 -4.44
CA ASN A 126 -5.78 -18.27 -4.08
C ASN A 126 -6.68 -19.11 -3.17
N LEU A 127 -7.43 -18.43 -2.30
CA LEU A 127 -8.52 -19.04 -1.54
C LEU A 127 -9.81 -18.99 -2.36
N LEU A 128 -10.56 -20.10 -2.36
CA LEU A 128 -11.93 -20.09 -2.86
C LEU A 128 -12.84 -19.32 -1.90
N ALA A 129 -13.93 -18.76 -2.41
CA ALA A 129 -14.82 -17.90 -1.63
C ALA A 129 -15.34 -18.56 -0.34
N GLU A 130 -15.70 -19.85 -0.39
CA GLU A 130 -16.13 -20.62 0.78
C GLU A 130 -15.02 -20.73 1.83
N LYS A 131 -13.79 -21.07 1.42
CA LYS A 131 -12.65 -21.18 2.34
C LYS A 131 -12.25 -19.83 2.92
N ALA A 132 -12.32 -18.78 2.12
CA ALA A 132 -12.08 -17.40 2.57
C ALA A 132 -13.10 -16.98 3.63
N SER A 133 -14.37 -17.33 3.45
CA SER A 133 -15.44 -17.11 4.44
C SER A 133 -15.17 -17.85 5.74
N GLU A 134 -14.83 -19.14 5.68
CA GLU A 134 -14.46 -19.94 6.87
C GLU A 134 -13.28 -19.32 7.63
N LEU A 135 -12.21 -18.94 6.92
CA LEU A 135 -11.04 -18.31 7.52
C LEU A 135 -11.35 -16.93 8.09
N SER A 136 -12.23 -16.14 7.44
CA SER A 136 -12.58 -14.81 7.97
C SER A 136 -13.23 -14.86 9.35
N ALA A 137 -13.92 -15.97 9.67
CA ALA A 137 -14.56 -16.19 10.96
C ALA A 137 -13.65 -16.89 11.97
N SER A 138 -12.89 -17.90 11.52
CA SER A 138 -12.04 -18.72 12.39
C SER A 138 -10.67 -18.10 12.67
N ASP A 139 -10.16 -17.30 11.74
CA ASP A 139 -8.85 -16.68 11.76
C ASP A 139 -8.85 -15.33 10.99
N PRO A 140 -9.38 -14.24 11.58
CA PRO A 140 -9.40 -12.93 10.94
C PRO A 140 -8.00 -12.32 10.71
N ASP A 141 -6.94 -12.92 11.27
CA ASP A 141 -5.54 -12.48 11.17
C ASP A 141 -4.69 -13.48 10.38
N TYR A 142 -5.32 -14.27 9.51
CA TYR A 142 -4.70 -15.39 8.80
C TYR A 142 -3.41 -14.97 8.07
N SER A 143 -3.40 -13.84 7.37
CA SER A 143 -2.25 -13.42 6.56
C SER A 143 -1.13 -12.87 7.44
N ILE A 144 -1.47 -12.21 8.55
CA ILE A 144 -0.51 -11.79 9.57
C ILE A 144 0.19 -13.02 10.16
N ARG A 145 -0.60 -14.02 10.56
CA ARG A 145 -0.12 -15.27 11.16
C ARG A 145 0.75 -16.07 10.20
N ASP A 146 0.32 -16.20 8.94
CA ASP A 146 1.04 -16.93 7.89
C ASP A 146 2.42 -16.31 7.65
N LEU A 147 2.48 -15.00 7.38
CA LEU A 147 3.73 -14.29 7.14
C LEU A 147 4.69 -14.39 8.34
N TYR A 148 4.18 -14.14 9.55
CA TYR A 148 4.98 -14.20 10.76
C TYR A 148 5.59 -15.59 10.96
N ASN A 149 4.77 -16.64 10.84
CA ASN A 149 5.20 -18.02 11.03
C ASN A 149 6.18 -18.49 9.96
N ALA A 150 5.99 -18.09 8.70
CA ALA A 150 6.91 -18.41 7.61
C ALA A 150 8.31 -17.87 7.91
N ILE A 151 8.41 -16.58 8.27
CA ILE A 151 9.68 -15.95 8.61
C ILE A 151 10.29 -16.55 9.88
N ALA A 152 9.49 -16.79 10.92
CA ALA A 152 9.96 -17.42 12.17
C ALA A 152 10.53 -18.83 11.94
N LYS A 153 9.96 -19.58 10.99
CA LYS A 153 10.43 -20.91 10.55
C LYS A 153 11.55 -20.84 9.50
N LYS A 154 12.07 -19.65 9.20
CA LYS A 154 13.11 -19.40 8.18
C LYS A 154 12.69 -19.78 6.75
N GLN A 155 11.39 -19.81 6.50
CA GLN A 155 10.78 -19.98 5.17
C GLN A 155 10.55 -18.61 4.55
N TYR A 156 11.65 -17.91 4.24
CA TYR A 156 11.61 -16.51 3.82
C TYR A 156 10.92 -16.34 2.46
N PRO A 157 9.77 -15.63 2.40
CA PRO A 157 9.12 -15.37 1.13
C PRO A 157 9.94 -14.38 0.30
N SER A 158 9.84 -14.51 -1.01
CA SER A 158 10.65 -13.75 -1.95
C SER A 158 9.98 -13.51 -3.28
N TRP A 159 10.33 -12.39 -3.90
CA TRP A 159 9.78 -11.97 -5.20
C TRP A 159 10.90 -11.58 -6.14
N THR A 160 10.84 -12.08 -7.37
CA THR A 160 11.70 -11.61 -8.45
C THR A 160 11.14 -10.31 -9.03
N VAL A 161 11.96 -9.26 -9.06
CA VAL A 161 11.61 -7.93 -9.55
C VAL A 161 12.03 -7.77 -11.00
N TYR A 162 11.09 -7.27 -11.80
CA TYR A 162 11.24 -6.97 -13.22
C TYR A 162 10.92 -5.49 -13.48
N ILE A 163 11.17 -5.04 -14.71
CA ILE A 163 10.65 -3.79 -15.27
C ILE A 163 10.17 -4.03 -16.71
N GLN A 164 9.22 -3.23 -17.17
CA GLN A 164 8.98 -3.03 -18.60
C GLN A 164 9.52 -1.65 -18.99
N VAL A 165 10.07 -1.54 -20.19
CA VAL A 165 10.63 -0.28 -20.71
C VAL A 165 9.90 0.12 -21.97
N MET A 166 9.36 1.34 -21.98
CA MET A 166 8.75 1.97 -23.14
C MET A 166 9.51 3.28 -23.42
N THR A 167 9.91 3.51 -24.66
CA THR A 167 10.55 4.77 -25.06
C THR A 167 9.50 5.88 -25.23
N ASN A 168 9.95 7.14 -25.20
CA ASN A 168 9.06 8.28 -25.44
C ASN A 168 8.37 8.21 -26.82
N ASP A 169 9.05 7.67 -27.83
CA ASP A 169 8.46 7.53 -29.17
C ASP A 169 7.43 6.41 -29.23
N GLN A 170 7.68 5.28 -28.53
CA GLN A 170 6.67 4.23 -28.37
C GLN A 170 5.42 4.74 -27.64
N ALA A 171 5.60 5.57 -26.60
CA ALA A 171 4.50 6.16 -25.84
C ALA A 171 3.59 7.05 -26.70
N LYS A 172 4.14 7.82 -27.65
CA LYS A 172 3.36 8.68 -28.56
C LYS A 172 2.47 7.89 -29.51
N THR A 173 2.92 6.70 -29.91
CA THR A 173 2.20 5.84 -30.87
C THR A 173 1.50 4.67 -30.20
N PHE A 174 1.48 4.61 -28.87
CA PHE A 174 0.81 3.53 -28.15
C PHE A 174 -0.70 3.66 -28.35
N ARG A 175 -1.34 2.55 -28.72
CA ARG A 175 -2.77 2.53 -29.10
C ARG A 175 -3.74 2.92 -27.98
N TRP A 176 -3.28 2.90 -26.73
CA TRP A 176 -4.00 3.42 -25.57
C TRP A 176 -3.16 4.51 -24.92
N ASN A 177 -3.76 5.28 -24.02
CA ASN A 177 -3.02 6.15 -23.13
C ASN A 177 -2.04 5.29 -22.29
N PRO A 178 -0.70 5.44 -22.44
CA PRO A 178 0.27 4.63 -21.71
C PRO A 178 0.32 4.94 -20.22
N PHE A 179 -0.34 6.02 -19.80
CA PHE A 179 -0.45 6.50 -18.42
C PHE A 179 -1.84 6.29 -17.81
N ASP A 180 -2.72 5.55 -18.50
CA ASP A 180 -4.01 5.13 -17.96
C ASP A 180 -3.82 3.92 -17.03
N LEU A 181 -4.14 4.15 -15.76
CA LEU A 181 -4.03 3.18 -14.67
C LEU A 181 -4.85 1.89 -14.91
N THR A 182 -5.91 1.97 -15.73
CA THR A 182 -6.78 0.82 -16.06
C THR A 182 -6.18 -0.09 -17.13
N LYS A 183 -5.09 0.32 -17.78
CA LYS A 183 -4.44 -0.43 -18.86
C LYS A 183 -3.20 -1.18 -18.37
N VAL A 184 -2.84 -2.22 -19.12
CA VAL A 184 -1.59 -2.96 -19.02
C VAL A 184 -0.80 -2.79 -20.31
N TRP A 185 0.53 -2.82 -20.23
CA TRP A 185 1.37 -2.95 -21.43
C TRP A 185 1.56 -4.44 -21.74
N PRO A 186 1.11 -4.94 -22.90
CA PRO A 186 1.19 -6.37 -23.18
C PRO A 186 2.62 -6.90 -23.14
N HIS A 187 2.85 -7.99 -22.42
CA HIS A 187 4.19 -8.57 -22.25
C HIS A 187 4.84 -9.00 -23.58
N LYS A 188 4.03 -9.29 -24.61
CA LYS A 188 4.53 -9.61 -25.96
C LYS A 188 5.19 -8.40 -26.64
N GLU A 189 4.72 -7.19 -26.35
CA GLU A 189 5.24 -5.95 -26.93
C GLU A 189 6.31 -5.31 -26.05
N TYR A 190 6.13 -5.42 -24.74
CA TYR A 190 7.06 -4.92 -23.73
C TYR A 190 7.44 -6.07 -22.79
N PRO A 191 8.45 -6.89 -23.14
CA PRO A 191 8.86 -8.02 -22.32
C PRO A 191 9.35 -7.59 -20.93
N LEU A 192 9.19 -8.48 -19.94
CA LEU A 192 9.71 -8.27 -18.60
C LEU A 192 11.25 -8.35 -18.61
N ILE A 193 11.90 -7.34 -18.05
CA ILE A 193 13.36 -7.27 -17.91
C ILE A 193 13.69 -7.50 -16.43
N PRO A 194 14.42 -8.57 -16.07
CA PRO A 194 14.75 -8.84 -14.67
C PRO A 194 15.67 -7.75 -14.11
N VAL A 195 15.51 -7.46 -12.81
CA VAL A 195 16.28 -6.44 -12.08
C VAL A 195 16.93 -7.02 -10.84
N GLY A 196 16.15 -7.71 -10.00
CA GLY A 196 16.60 -8.10 -8.68
C GLY A 196 15.64 -9.03 -7.96
N LYS A 197 15.89 -9.24 -6.67
CA LYS A 197 15.09 -10.10 -5.80
C LYS A 197 14.80 -9.40 -4.48
N LEU A 198 13.55 -9.44 -4.05
CA LEU A 198 13.11 -9.01 -2.72
C LEU A 198 13.01 -10.24 -1.83
N VAL A 199 13.55 -10.19 -0.62
CA VAL A 199 13.47 -11.26 0.38
C VAL A 199 13.04 -10.66 1.71
N LEU A 200 12.05 -11.27 2.36
CA LEU A 200 11.61 -10.91 3.71
C LEU A 200 12.13 -11.95 4.70
N ASP A 201 13.08 -11.55 5.53
CA ASP A 201 13.81 -12.46 6.42
C ASP A 201 13.70 -12.11 7.91
N ARG A 202 12.97 -11.03 8.25
CA ARG A 202 12.86 -10.56 9.62
C ARG A 202 11.46 -10.03 9.96
N ASN A 203 10.88 -10.58 11.03
CA ASN A 203 9.64 -10.10 11.61
C ASN A 203 9.85 -8.77 12.36
N PRO A 204 8.81 -7.93 12.48
CA PRO A 204 8.85 -6.76 13.35
C PRO A 204 9.04 -7.18 14.82
N GLU A 205 9.75 -6.36 15.59
CA GLU A 205 9.91 -6.59 17.04
C GLU A 205 8.69 -6.05 17.79
N ASN A 206 8.15 -4.91 17.33
CA ASN A 206 6.92 -4.33 17.85
C ASN A 206 6.00 -3.91 16.70
N TYR A 207 4.85 -4.57 16.56
CA TYR A 207 3.92 -4.31 15.46
C TYR A 207 3.48 -2.83 15.39
N PHE A 208 3.20 -2.19 16.52
CA PHE A 208 2.74 -0.80 16.51
C PHE A 208 3.85 0.16 16.02
N ALA A 209 5.06 0.02 16.56
CA ALA A 209 6.21 0.85 16.19
C ALA A 209 6.68 0.60 14.75
N ASP A 210 6.74 -0.67 14.35
CA ASP A 210 7.36 -1.07 13.08
C ASP A 210 6.36 -1.15 11.93
N VAL A 211 5.09 -1.46 12.18
CA VAL A 211 4.09 -1.71 11.13
C VAL A 211 3.00 -0.64 11.13
N GLU A 212 2.37 -0.40 12.28
CA GLU A 212 1.26 0.55 12.33
C GLU A 212 1.74 1.98 12.02
N GLN A 213 2.90 2.36 12.53
CA GLN A 213 3.53 3.66 12.29
C GLN A 213 4.33 3.76 10.98
N MET A 214 4.40 2.69 10.18
CA MET A 214 5.09 2.71 8.88
C MET A 214 4.37 3.65 7.89
N ALA A 215 5.13 4.44 7.13
CA ALA A 215 4.62 5.46 6.22
C ALA A 215 5.31 5.40 4.85
N PHE A 216 4.56 5.02 3.81
CA PHE A 216 5.06 4.93 2.43
C PHE A 216 4.52 6.08 1.60
N ASN A 217 5.39 6.94 1.06
CA ASN A 217 4.96 8.05 0.23
C ASN A 217 5.49 7.88 -1.21
N PRO A 218 4.63 7.79 -2.24
CA PRO A 218 5.07 7.71 -3.64
C PRO A 218 5.97 8.86 -4.09
N ALA A 219 5.89 10.03 -3.44
CA ALA A 219 6.80 11.15 -3.71
C ALA A 219 8.23 10.94 -3.18
N HIS A 220 8.49 9.90 -2.36
CA HIS A 220 9.84 9.56 -1.90
C HIS A 220 10.59 8.78 -2.98
N MET A 221 10.85 9.44 -4.11
CA MET A 221 11.69 8.92 -5.17
C MET A 221 13.15 9.36 -4.98
N VAL A 222 14.07 8.59 -5.54
CA VAL A 222 15.51 8.89 -5.52
C VAL A 222 16.00 9.24 -6.91
N PRO A 223 17.09 10.01 -7.06
CA PRO A 223 17.61 10.40 -8.37
C PRO A 223 17.76 9.20 -9.32
N GLY A 224 17.12 9.30 -10.49
CA GLY A 224 17.03 8.20 -11.47
C GLY A 224 15.66 7.52 -11.53
N ILE A 225 14.74 7.82 -10.61
CA ILE A 225 13.33 7.38 -10.64
C ILE A 225 12.47 8.63 -10.50
N GLU A 226 11.52 8.82 -11.42
CA GLU A 226 10.64 9.99 -11.51
C GLU A 226 9.21 9.58 -11.84
N PRO A 227 8.19 10.39 -11.51
CA PRO A 227 6.80 10.05 -11.79
C PRO A 227 6.46 10.26 -13.28
N SER A 228 5.50 9.47 -13.76
CA SER A 228 4.83 9.69 -15.05
C SER A 228 3.67 10.70 -14.93
N PRO A 229 3.13 11.22 -16.05
CA PRO A 229 1.94 12.08 -16.02
C PRO A 229 0.61 11.35 -15.76
N ASP A 230 0.65 10.11 -15.25
CA ASP A 230 -0.55 9.38 -14.82
C ASP A 230 -1.30 10.21 -13.76
N LYS A 231 -2.55 10.58 -14.08
CA LYS A 231 -3.39 11.46 -13.24
C LYS A 231 -3.57 10.90 -11.82
N MET A 232 -3.66 9.58 -11.66
CA MET A 232 -3.79 8.93 -10.36
C MET A 232 -2.48 8.97 -9.57
N LEU A 233 -1.35 8.75 -10.23
CA LEU A 233 -0.04 8.90 -9.59
C LEU A 233 0.17 10.35 -9.12
N GLN A 234 -0.16 11.34 -9.95
CA GLN A 234 -0.01 12.76 -9.62
C GLN A 234 -0.74 13.14 -8.32
N GLY A 235 -1.98 12.68 -8.12
CA GLY A 235 -2.71 12.91 -6.86
C GLY A 235 -2.04 12.24 -5.65
N ARG A 236 -1.48 11.04 -5.84
CA ARG A 236 -0.80 10.28 -4.77
C ARG A 236 0.53 10.89 -4.35
N LEU A 237 1.21 11.66 -5.21
CA LEU A 237 2.43 12.39 -4.83
C LEU A 237 2.17 13.40 -3.69
N PHE A 238 0.95 13.94 -3.62
CA PHE A 238 0.53 14.83 -2.54
C PHE A 238 -0.09 14.07 -1.36
N ALA A 239 -1.10 13.24 -1.65
CA ALA A 239 -2.03 12.70 -0.65
C ALA A 239 -1.34 11.92 0.48
N TYR A 240 -0.30 11.14 0.19
CA TYR A 240 0.37 10.31 1.21
C TYR A 240 1.15 11.17 2.21
N GLY A 241 1.86 12.20 1.73
CA GLY A 241 2.56 13.13 2.62
C GLY A 241 1.59 13.87 3.54
N ASP A 242 0.44 14.27 3.01
CA ASP A 242 -0.62 14.94 3.77
C ASP A 242 -1.22 14.03 4.87
N THR A 243 -1.72 12.86 4.49
CA THR A 243 -2.36 11.93 5.45
C THR A 243 -1.39 11.44 6.54
N HIS A 244 -0.09 11.29 6.24
CA HIS A 244 0.89 10.91 7.26
C HIS A 244 1.11 12.00 8.31
N ARG A 245 1.12 13.29 7.92
CA ARG A 245 1.23 14.40 8.88
C ARG A 245 0.03 14.47 9.81
N HIS A 246 -1.16 14.13 9.33
CA HIS A 246 -2.35 14.00 10.16
C HIS A 246 -2.27 12.77 11.08
N ARG A 247 -2.01 11.58 10.51
CA ARG A 247 -2.09 10.29 11.21
C ARG A 247 -0.98 10.09 12.25
N LEU A 248 0.25 10.46 11.92
CA LEU A 248 1.45 10.20 12.72
C LEU A 248 2.10 11.46 13.28
N GLY A 249 1.65 12.63 12.82
CA GLY A 249 2.20 13.93 13.21
C GLY A 249 3.23 14.48 12.22
N PRO A 250 3.56 15.79 12.33
CA PRO A 250 4.43 16.47 11.38
C PRO A 250 5.85 15.88 11.26
N ASN A 251 6.36 15.31 12.35
CA ASN A 251 7.72 14.76 12.45
C ASN A 251 7.78 13.23 12.26
N HIS A 252 6.77 12.60 11.63
CA HIS A 252 6.70 11.13 11.49
C HIS A 252 7.90 10.48 10.79
N LEU A 253 8.69 11.24 10.02
CA LEU A 253 9.93 10.77 9.38
C LEU A 253 11.07 10.56 10.39
N GLN A 254 10.92 11.04 11.63
CA GLN A 254 11.87 10.79 12.72
C GLN A 254 11.58 9.46 13.44
N LEU A 255 10.42 8.84 13.19
CA LEU A 255 10.12 7.50 13.72
C LEU A 255 11.10 6.48 13.11
N PRO A 256 11.64 5.53 13.90
CA PRO A 256 12.73 4.65 13.45
C PRO A 256 12.48 3.94 12.12
N VAL A 257 11.26 3.43 11.90
CA VAL A 257 10.91 2.70 10.68
C VAL A 257 10.81 3.60 9.43
N ASN A 258 10.50 4.88 9.61
CA ASN A 258 10.34 5.85 8.53
C ASN A 258 11.63 6.66 8.26
N CYS A 259 12.59 6.59 9.18
CA CYS A 259 13.82 7.35 9.12
C CYS A 259 14.69 6.89 7.94
N PRO A 260 15.19 7.81 7.10
CA PRO A 260 16.17 7.49 6.06
C PRO A 260 17.55 7.25 6.67
N TYR A 261 17.69 6.26 7.57
CA TYR A 261 18.89 6.00 8.37
C TYR A 261 20.15 5.63 7.56
N LYS A 262 20.04 5.40 6.24
CA LYS A 262 21.22 5.26 5.35
C LYS A 262 21.66 6.58 4.71
N ALA A 263 20.89 7.64 4.89
CA ALA A 263 21.18 9.00 4.45
C ALA A 263 21.44 9.90 5.67
N ILE A 264 22.27 9.42 6.63
CA ILE A 264 22.56 10.05 7.94
C ILE A 264 23.04 11.51 7.82
N SER A 265 23.49 11.94 6.64
CA SER A 265 23.84 13.33 6.33
C SER A 265 22.67 14.17 5.78
N ALA A 266 21.41 13.76 5.98
CA ALA A 266 20.21 14.49 5.52
C ALA A 266 20.01 15.78 6.34
N MET A 267 20.94 16.72 6.18
CA MET A 267 20.82 18.06 6.72
C MET A 267 19.93 18.88 5.79
N HIS A 268 18.89 19.47 6.36
CA HIS A 268 17.95 20.32 5.67
C HIS A 268 17.58 21.51 6.56
N TYR A 269 16.79 22.43 6.01
CA TYR A 269 16.43 23.67 6.68
C TYR A 269 15.14 23.60 7.50
N GLN A 270 14.37 22.49 7.43
CA GLN A 270 13.18 22.29 8.27
C GLN A 270 13.57 22.15 9.77
N ARG A 271 12.73 22.69 10.66
CA ARG A 271 12.90 22.73 12.12
C ARG A 271 11.56 22.53 12.85
N ASP A 272 11.65 22.25 14.14
CA ASP A 272 10.57 22.28 15.13
C ASP A 272 9.49 21.22 14.89
N GLY A 273 8.21 21.60 15.05
CA GLY A 273 7.07 20.69 14.93
C GLY A 273 6.80 19.85 16.19
N ASN A 274 5.56 19.35 16.31
CA ASN A 274 5.16 18.51 17.44
C ASN A 274 6.02 17.23 17.52
N MET A 275 6.39 16.81 18.73
CA MET A 275 7.22 15.62 19.00
C MET A 275 8.55 15.59 18.20
N SER A 276 9.22 16.74 18.10
CA SER A 276 10.56 16.81 17.49
C SER A 276 11.59 16.10 18.38
N ILE A 277 12.21 15.03 17.88
CA ILE A 277 13.25 14.25 18.55
C ILE A 277 14.64 14.77 18.15
N TYR A 278 14.82 15.05 16.86
CA TYR A 278 16.05 15.57 16.27
C TYR A 278 15.77 16.87 15.52
N ASN A 279 16.40 17.98 15.93
CA ASN A 279 16.11 19.33 15.40
C ASN A 279 17.35 20.07 14.84
N HIS A 280 18.34 19.33 14.31
CA HIS A 280 19.54 19.87 13.64
C HIS A 280 20.42 20.85 14.46
N GLY A 281 20.22 20.95 15.78
CA GLY A 281 21.03 21.76 16.69
C GLY A 281 21.10 23.24 16.29
N GLY A 282 22.26 23.88 16.48
CA GLY A 282 22.50 25.28 16.16
C GLY A 282 22.80 25.58 14.69
N ALA A 283 22.54 24.65 13.77
CA ALA A 283 22.82 24.85 12.34
C ALA A 283 21.90 25.94 11.74
N PRO A 284 22.39 26.78 10.80
CA PRO A 284 21.56 27.77 10.10
C PRO A 284 20.27 27.16 9.54
N ASN A 285 19.15 27.84 9.76
CA ASN A 285 17.80 27.38 9.39
C ASN A 285 17.23 28.11 8.14
N TYR A 286 18.06 28.86 7.41
CA TYR A 286 17.66 29.60 6.21
C TYR A 286 18.61 29.33 5.03
N TYR A 287 18.10 29.43 3.81
CA TYR A 287 18.84 29.27 2.56
C TYR A 287 18.50 30.38 1.55
N PRO A 288 19.49 30.96 0.84
CA PRO A 288 20.93 30.72 0.97
C PRO A 288 21.51 31.31 2.28
N ASN A 289 22.67 30.82 2.73
CA ASN A 289 23.39 31.36 3.89
C ASN A 289 24.91 31.33 3.70
N SER A 290 25.61 32.12 4.51
CA SER A 290 27.08 32.25 4.50
C SER A 290 27.77 31.48 5.63
N PHE A 291 27.05 30.61 6.34
CA PHE A 291 27.49 29.96 7.58
C PHE A 291 27.68 28.44 7.40
N SER A 292 28.09 28.01 6.21
CA SER A 292 28.35 26.60 5.87
C SER A 292 27.15 25.66 6.07
N GLY A 293 25.92 26.14 5.89
CA GLY A 293 24.73 25.30 5.89
C GLY A 293 24.66 24.34 4.68
N PRO A 294 23.69 23.40 4.66
CA PRO A 294 23.48 22.46 3.56
C PRO A 294 23.37 23.13 2.19
N LYS A 295 24.02 22.56 1.17
CA LYS A 295 24.06 23.11 -0.20
C LYS A 295 23.26 22.25 -1.18
N GLU A 296 22.85 22.88 -2.27
CA GLU A 296 22.24 22.18 -3.41
C GLU A 296 23.22 21.20 -4.09
N CYS A 297 22.66 20.19 -4.78
CA CYS A 297 23.42 19.22 -5.55
C CYS A 297 22.95 19.25 -7.02
N PRO A 298 23.55 20.09 -7.89
CA PRO A 298 23.11 20.21 -9.29
C PRO A 298 23.18 18.89 -10.09
N ALA A 299 24.05 17.96 -9.68
CA ALA A 299 24.23 16.65 -10.35
C ALA A 299 22.98 15.76 -10.33
N VAL A 300 22.01 16.02 -9.44
CA VAL A 300 20.75 15.27 -9.36
C VAL A 300 19.59 15.94 -10.07
N ARG A 301 19.82 17.06 -10.78
CA ARG A 301 18.77 17.78 -11.52
C ARG A 301 18.07 16.86 -12.53
N SER A 302 16.75 16.89 -12.52
CA SER A 302 15.91 16.22 -13.52
C SER A 302 16.03 16.91 -14.88
N PRO A 303 16.08 16.15 -15.99
CA PRO A 303 16.09 16.75 -17.32
C PRO A 303 14.76 17.48 -17.57
N PRO A 304 14.79 18.63 -18.27
CA PRO A 304 13.56 19.25 -18.74
C PRO A 304 12.88 18.34 -19.77
N PHE A 305 11.54 18.38 -19.83
CA PHE A 305 10.75 17.70 -20.85
C PHE A 305 9.79 18.69 -21.51
N HIS A 306 9.43 18.43 -22.76
CA HIS A 306 8.50 19.26 -23.52
C HIS A 306 7.05 18.90 -23.17
N VAL A 307 6.20 19.92 -23.10
CA VAL A 307 4.74 19.80 -22.91
C VAL A 307 4.03 20.65 -23.95
N SER A 308 2.84 20.21 -24.37
CA SER A 308 2.00 20.89 -25.34
C SER A 308 0.52 20.66 -25.00
N GLY A 309 -0.34 21.63 -25.32
CA GLY A 309 -1.78 21.59 -25.04
C GLY A 309 -2.23 22.76 -24.15
N ASP A 310 -3.55 22.91 -24.02
CA ASP A 310 -4.13 23.91 -23.12
C ASP A 310 -4.19 23.38 -21.68
N VAL A 311 -4.28 24.29 -20.71
CA VAL A 311 -4.51 23.92 -19.32
C VAL A 311 -6.01 23.87 -19.08
N ASP A 312 -6.58 22.67 -19.09
CA ASP A 312 -8.02 22.44 -18.85
C ASP A 312 -8.31 21.07 -18.21
N ARG A 313 -9.59 20.81 -17.89
CA ARG A 313 -10.11 19.55 -17.36
C ARG A 313 -10.52 18.61 -18.50
N TYR A 314 -9.54 17.89 -19.04
CA TYR A 314 -9.79 16.90 -20.08
C TYR A 314 -10.50 15.65 -19.55
N ASN A 315 -11.73 15.42 -20.04
CA ASN A 315 -12.42 14.15 -19.91
C ASN A 315 -11.70 13.09 -20.75
N PRO A 316 -11.67 11.82 -20.29
CA PRO A 316 -11.26 10.70 -21.12
C PRO A 316 -12.36 10.44 -22.16
N GLU A 317 -12.35 11.19 -23.26
CA GLU A 317 -13.21 10.92 -24.40
C GLU A 317 -12.59 9.80 -25.24
N ASP A 318 -13.41 8.84 -25.69
CA ASP A 318 -13.02 7.71 -26.53
C ASP A 318 -11.93 6.77 -25.97
N GLU A 319 -11.70 6.76 -24.65
CA GLU A 319 -10.84 5.75 -24.03
C GLU A 319 -11.51 4.34 -24.05
N ASP A 320 -10.72 3.32 -24.40
CA ASP A 320 -11.20 1.94 -24.49
C ASP A 320 -11.36 1.30 -23.10
N ASP A 321 -12.57 1.27 -22.56
CA ASP A 321 -12.85 0.63 -21.27
C ASP A 321 -12.93 -0.91 -21.32
N PHE A 322 -13.13 -1.50 -22.50
CA PHE A 322 -13.59 -2.89 -22.60
C PHE A 322 -12.56 -3.83 -23.24
N GLY A 323 -11.72 -3.37 -24.16
CA GLY A 323 -10.86 -4.22 -24.98
C GLY A 323 -9.87 -5.07 -24.18
N GLN A 324 -9.24 -4.51 -23.14
CA GLN A 324 -8.34 -5.30 -22.28
C GLN A 324 -9.11 -6.26 -21.37
N ALA A 325 -10.30 -5.89 -20.89
CA ALA A 325 -11.17 -6.80 -20.15
C ALA A 325 -11.64 -7.97 -21.04
N THR A 326 -11.96 -7.71 -22.31
CA THR A 326 -12.31 -8.74 -23.30
C THR A 326 -11.15 -9.69 -23.52
N THR A 327 -9.93 -9.15 -23.62
CA THR A 327 -8.71 -9.95 -23.76
C THR A 327 -8.49 -10.84 -22.55
N PHE A 328 -8.67 -10.30 -21.34
CA PHE A 328 -8.56 -11.07 -20.10
C PHE A 328 -9.58 -12.22 -20.06
N TRP A 329 -10.86 -11.93 -20.31
CA TRP A 329 -11.92 -12.93 -20.35
C TRP A 329 -11.65 -14.03 -21.40
N LYS A 330 -11.31 -13.65 -22.63
CA LYS A 330 -11.19 -14.62 -23.74
C LYS A 330 -9.90 -15.41 -23.77
N LYS A 331 -8.78 -14.77 -23.41
CA LYS A 331 -7.43 -15.32 -23.68
C LYS A 331 -6.66 -15.71 -22.42
N ILE A 332 -7.06 -15.21 -21.25
CA ILE A 332 -6.31 -15.44 -20.00
C ILE A 332 -7.05 -16.41 -19.08
N LEU A 333 -8.38 -16.28 -18.94
CA LEU A 333 -9.17 -17.17 -18.11
C LEU A 333 -9.46 -18.50 -18.81
N ASP A 334 -9.19 -19.61 -18.12
CA ASP A 334 -9.75 -20.91 -18.46
C ASP A 334 -11.25 -21.00 -18.08
N GLU A 335 -11.94 -22.03 -18.57
CA GLU A 335 -13.38 -22.18 -18.33
C GLU A 335 -13.75 -22.29 -16.85
N ALA A 336 -12.91 -22.93 -16.04
CA ALA A 336 -13.17 -23.06 -14.60
C ALA A 336 -13.02 -21.71 -13.88
N ALA A 337 -12.06 -20.88 -14.30
CA ALA A 337 -11.87 -19.53 -13.78
C ALA A 337 -12.97 -18.57 -14.24
N LYS A 338 -13.44 -18.69 -15.48
CA LYS A 338 -14.61 -17.96 -15.97
C LYS A 338 -15.86 -18.26 -15.15
N GLU A 339 -16.12 -19.54 -14.87
CA GLU A 339 -17.24 -19.97 -14.04
C GLU A 339 -17.15 -19.37 -12.63
N ARG A 340 -15.99 -19.48 -11.97
CA ARG A 340 -15.77 -18.87 -10.65
C ARG A 340 -15.93 -17.35 -10.66
N LEU A 341 -15.45 -16.67 -11.70
CA LEU A 341 -15.60 -15.22 -11.85
C LEU A 341 -17.08 -14.83 -11.90
N VAL A 342 -17.86 -15.52 -12.74
CA VAL A 342 -19.31 -15.29 -12.85
C VAL A 342 -20.00 -15.57 -11.53
N GLN A 343 -19.70 -16.68 -10.87
CA GLN A 343 -20.29 -17.03 -9.57
C GLN A 343 -19.99 -15.96 -8.51
N ASN A 344 -18.76 -15.45 -8.44
CA ASN A 344 -18.37 -14.37 -7.54
C ASN A 344 -19.14 -13.07 -7.85
N MET A 345 -19.27 -12.72 -9.14
CA MET A 345 -20.05 -11.55 -9.57
C MET A 345 -21.53 -11.68 -9.20
N VAL A 346 -22.15 -12.84 -9.45
CA VAL A 346 -23.56 -13.13 -9.11
C VAL A 346 -23.77 -13.02 -7.60
N GLY A 347 -22.89 -13.62 -6.80
CA GLY A 347 -22.99 -13.63 -5.34
C GLY A 347 -22.98 -12.23 -4.72
N ASN A 348 -22.25 -11.29 -5.33
CA ASN A 348 -22.21 -9.90 -4.91
C ASN A 348 -23.36 -9.07 -5.49
N LEU A 349 -23.53 -9.08 -6.82
CA LEU A 349 -24.47 -8.22 -7.53
C LEU A 349 -25.94 -8.50 -7.21
N ARG A 350 -26.29 -9.73 -6.81
CA ARG A 350 -27.67 -10.08 -6.46
C ARG A 350 -28.26 -9.24 -5.32
N ASN A 351 -27.43 -8.60 -4.51
CA ASN A 351 -27.85 -7.77 -3.40
C ASN A 351 -28.04 -6.28 -3.80
N ALA A 352 -27.73 -5.91 -5.03
CA ALA A 352 -27.90 -4.55 -5.54
C ALA A 352 -29.30 -4.34 -6.13
N SER A 353 -29.72 -3.07 -6.24
CA SER A 353 -30.98 -2.72 -6.90
C SER A 353 -30.99 -3.13 -8.37
N VAL A 354 -32.15 -3.55 -8.88
CA VAL A 354 -32.29 -4.12 -10.23
C VAL A 354 -31.72 -3.21 -11.34
N PHE A 355 -31.96 -1.90 -11.28
CA PHE A 355 -31.43 -0.96 -12.30
C PHE A 355 -29.88 -0.88 -12.31
N ILE A 356 -29.23 -1.13 -11.16
CA ILE A 356 -27.76 -1.19 -11.05
C ILE A 356 -27.28 -2.51 -11.67
N VAL A 357 -27.96 -3.61 -11.35
CA VAL A 357 -27.68 -4.93 -11.92
C VAL A 357 -27.78 -4.89 -13.45
N GLU A 358 -28.84 -4.31 -14.00
CA GLU A 358 -29.03 -4.14 -15.45
C GLU A 358 -27.92 -3.30 -16.09
N ARG A 359 -27.48 -2.22 -15.42
CA ARG A 359 -26.35 -1.41 -15.88
C ARG A 359 -25.05 -2.19 -15.87
N ALA A 360 -24.78 -2.97 -14.81
CA ALA A 360 -23.60 -3.81 -14.72
C ALA A 360 -23.57 -4.85 -15.84
N VAL A 361 -24.69 -5.57 -16.07
CA VAL A 361 -24.83 -6.53 -17.17
C VAL A 361 -24.59 -5.87 -18.53
N ARG A 362 -25.12 -4.66 -18.77
CA ARG A 362 -24.84 -3.90 -20.01
C ARG A 362 -23.35 -3.60 -20.20
N ASN A 363 -22.64 -3.23 -19.13
CA ASN A 363 -21.19 -3.01 -19.21
C ASN A 363 -20.46 -4.32 -19.53
N PHE A 364 -20.80 -5.43 -18.88
CA PHE A 364 -20.19 -6.73 -19.17
C PHE A 364 -20.54 -7.26 -20.56
N ALA A 365 -21.69 -6.90 -21.13
CA ALA A 365 -22.04 -7.22 -22.51
C ALA A 365 -21.14 -6.51 -23.54
N ARG A 366 -20.59 -5.33 -23.20
CA ARG A 366 -19.57 -4.65 -24.01
C ARG A 366 -18.20 -5.32 -23.90
N VAL A 367 -17.94 -6.06 -22.81
CA VAL A 367 -16.73 -6.89 -22.66
C VAL A 367 -16.86 -8.15 -23.51
N ASP A 368 -17.91 -8.94 -23.29
CA ASP A 368 -18.19 -10.13 -24.10
C ASP A 368 -19.63 -10.62 -23.92
N VAL A 369 -20.20 -11.18 -25.00
CA VAL A 369 -21.58 -11.69 -25.00
C VAL A 369 -21.73 -12.92 -24.10
N ASP A 370 -20.76 -13.84 -24.11
CA ASP A 370 -20.79 -15.05 -23.27
C ASP A 370 -20.75 -14.68 -21.78
N LEU A 371 -19.88 -13.74 -21.38
CA LEU A 371 -19.82 -13.24 -20.01
C LEU A 371 -21.18 -12.69 -19.55
N ALA A 372 -21.79 -11.82 -20.35
CA ALA A 372 -23.07 -11.22 -20.01
C ALA A 372 -24.21 -12.24 -19.94
N GLN A 373 -24.23 -13.23 -20.82
CA GLN A 373 -25.22 -14.31 -20.81
C GLN A 373 -25.09 -15.14 -19.52
N ARG A 374 -23.90 -15.62 -19.19
CA ARG A 374 -23.64 -16.40 -17.97
C ARG A 374 -24.00 -15.63 -16.70
N LEU A 375 -23.62 -14.35 -16.64
CA LEU A 375 -23.97 -13.47 -15.52
C LEU A 375 -25.48 -13.28 -15.39
N THR A 376 -26.17 -13.02 -16.51
CA THR A 376 -27.63 -12.84 -16.52
C THR A 376 -28.35 -14.11 -16.06
N GLU A 377 -27.93 -15.28 -16.55
CA GLU A 377 -28.51 -16.55 -16.14
C GLU A 377 -28.29 -16.83 -14.65
N GLY A 378 -27.08 -16.60 -14.15
CA GLY A 378 -26.75 -16.77 -12.73
C GLY A 378 -27.59 -15.86 -11.82
N LEU A 379 -27.79 -14.61 -12.21
CA LEU A 379 -28.63 -13.66 -11.48
C LEU A 379 -30.12 -14.04 -11.53
N ARG A 380 -30.62 -14.52 -12.67
CA ARG A 380 -32.00 -15.03 -12.79
C ARG A 380 -32.24 -16.24 -11.90
N LYS A 381 -31.27 -17.16 -11.77
CA LYS A 381 -31.34 -18.29 -10.83
C LYS A 381 -31.44 -17.85 -9.37
N CYS A 382 -30.93 -16.67 -9.04
CA CYS A 382 -31.07 -16.03 -7.73
C CYS A 382 -32.37 -15.21 -7.58
N GLY A 383 -33.30 -15.29 -8.54
CA GLY A 383 -34.60 -14.60 -8.49
C GLY A 383 -34.59 -13.15 -8.97
N ILE A 384 -33.48 -12.65 -9.54
CA ILE A 384 -33.40 -11.29 -10.05
C ILE A 384 -34.02 -11.22 -11.45
N GLN A 385 -35.09 -10.45 -11.60
CA GLN A 385 -35.72 -10.21 -12.90
C GLN A 385 -34.98 -9.11 -13.66
N ILE A 386 -34.14 -9.52 -14.62
CA ILE A 386 -33.34 -8.62 -15.45
C ILE A 386 -34.03 -8.43 -16.80
N ASN A 387 -34.38 -7.19 -17.11
CA ASN A 387 -34.99 -6.81 -18.38
C ASN A 387 -33.91 -6.35 -19.37
N ALA A 388 -33.06 -7.29 -19.79
CA ALA A 388 -31.90 -7.00 -20.65
C ALA A 388 -32.24 -6.34 -22.01
N LEU A 389 -33.51 -6.34 -22.42
CA LEU A 389 -34.02 -5.79 -23.68
C LEU A 389 -35.12 -4.71 -23.48
N GLY A 390 -35.42 -4.31 -22.23
CA GLY A 390 -36.42 -3.29 -21.95
C GLY A 390 -35.86 -1.89 -22.17
N LYS A 391 -36.49 -1.08 -23.04
CA LYS A 391 -36.29 0.37 -23.08
C LYS A 391 -36.43 0.89 -21.64
N SER A 392 -35.32 1.30 -21.03
CA SER A 392 -35.32 1.79 -19.66
C SER A 392 -36.27 2.97 -19.54
N ALA A 393 -37.19 2.89 -18.57
CA ALA A 393 -37.97 4.04 -18.13
C ALA A 393 -36.99 5.15 -17.72
N ASN A 394 -37.17 6.32 -18.32
CA ASN A 394 -36.40 7.53 -18.02
C ASN A 394 -36.49 7.83 -16.52
N LEU A 395 -35.33 8.00 -15.88
CA LEU A 395 -35.16 8.76 -14.65
C LEU A 395 -34.24 9.94 -14.95
#